data_AF-A0A373D751-F1
#
_entry.id   AF-A0A373D751-F1
#
_cell.length_a   1.000
_cell.length_b   1.000
_cell.length_c   1.000
_cell.angle_alpha   90.00
_cell.angle_beta   90.00
_cell.angle_gamma   90.00
#
_symmetry.space_group_name_H-M   'P 1'
#
loop_
_entity.id
_entity.type
_entity.pdbx_description
1 polymer ?
#
loop_
_entity_poly.entity_id
_entity_poly.type
_entity_poly.pdbx_seq_one_letter_code
_entity_poly.pdbx_strand_id
1 'polypeptide(L)'
;MLDYVRKQEWMPRGFYKQLGIIESACEDMKRELGRTPTVDELAKHLGIEKKRCQRIISMKNRRNIQSLDFLLENQNTSNGLQITNNDTQVQPEEACLWEEDMRVLAEGIAQLNEKEQKTLALHYMEGLKMEQVGRVIGVSQPRASQIHTIALRKLRHFIETKNGKGIKSDVSGIL
;
A
#
# COMPACT_ATOMS: atom_id res chain seq x y z
N MET A 1 14.59 38.10 17.66
CA MET A 1 14.41 37.56 16.29
C MET A 1 14.63 36.04 16.19
N LEU A 2 15.33 35.39 17.14
CA LEU A 2 15.48 33.92 17.18
C LEU A 2 14.24 33.16 17.71
N ASP A 3 13.39 33.79 18.52
CA ASP A 3 12.27 33.09 19.16
C ASP A 3 11.04 32.89 18.25
N TYR A 4 10.92 33.66 17.18
CA TYR A 4 9.81 33.51 16.22
C TYR A 4 10.01 32.30 15.30
N VAL A 5 11.25 32.08 14.84
CA VAL A 5 11.65 30.87 14.10
C VAL A 5 11.46 29.62 14.96
N ARG A 6 11.79 29.70 16.25
CA ARG A 6 11.61 28.60 17.21
C ARG A 6 10.14 28.23 17.48
N LYS A 7 9.20 29.15 17.29
CA LYS A 7 7.76 28.91 17.48
C LYS A 7 7.16 28.09 16.32
N GLN A 8 7.83 28.06 15.17
CA GLN A 8 7.46 27.27 14.00
C GLN A 8 8.21 25.93 13.89
N GLU A 9 9.19 25.70 14.76
CA GLU A 9 10.05 24.53 14.68
C GLU A 9 9.46 23.38 15.50
N TRP A 10 8.92 22.35 14.82
CA TRP A 10 8.28 21.17 15.43
C TRP A 10 9.25 20.30 16.28
N MET A 11 10.50 20.72 16.49
CA MET A 11 11.54 19.86 17.09
C MET A 11 11.66 20.05 18.61
N PRO A 12 11.71 18.94 19.39
CA PRO A 12 11.92 19.02 20.84
C PRO A 12 13.23 19.73 21.20
N ARG A 13 13.25 20.49 22.30
CA ARG A 13 14.40 21.32 22.71
C ARG A 13 15.74 20.58 22.83
N GLY A 14 15.72 19.29 23.14
CA GLY A 14 16.92 18.45 23.23
C GLY A 14 17.49 18.00 21.88
N PHE A 15 16.72 18.08 20.80
CA PHE A 15 17.08 17.53 19.49
C PHE A 15 18.37 18.13 18.94
N TYR A 16 18.50 19.46 18.93
CA TYR A 16 19.68 20.16 18.40
C TYR A 16 20.96 19.83 19.14
N LYS A 17 20.88 19.73 20.47
CA LYS A 17 22.03 19.33 21.30
C LYS A 17 22.47 17.90 20.95
N GLN A 18 21.51 16.99 20.77
CA GLN A 18 21.83 15.61 20.40
C GLN A 18 22.31 15.49 18.94
N LEU A 19 21.77 16.29 18.04
CA LEU A 19 22.18 16.34 16.64
C LEU A 19 23.63 16.82 16.51
N GLY A 20 23.99 17.91 17.20
CA GLY A 20 25.36 18.42 17.19
C GLY A 20 26.37 17.40 17.72
N ILE A 21 26.03 16.68 18.80
CA ILE A 21 26.88 15.61 19.35
C ILE A 21 27.09 14.48 18.31
N ILE A 22 26.02 14.10 17.60
CA ILE A 22 26.09 13.06 16.56
C ILE A 22 26.91 13.53 15.36
N GLU A 23 26.80 14.80 14.97
CA GLU A 23 27.55 15.37 13.84
C GLU A 23 29.04 15.49 14.15
N SER A 24 29.41 15.99 15.34
CA SER A 24 30.82 16.06 15.76
C SER A 24 31.46 14.67 15.83
N ALA A 25 30.80 13.70 16.45
CA ALA A 25 31.30 12.32 16.49
C ALA A 25 31.44 11.69 15.10
N CYS A 26 30.54 12.03 14.17
CA CYS A 26 30.64 11.57 12.79
C CYS A 26 31.85 12.18 12.07
N GLU A 27 32.17 13.45 12.30
CA GLU A 27 33.36 14.10 11.74
C GLU A 27 34.67 13.54 12.32
N ASP A 28 34.71 13.31 13.63
CA ASP A 28 35.88 12.73 14.30
C ASP A 28 36.15 11.31 13.79
N MET A 29 35.11 10.46 13.75
CA MET A 29 35.21 9.11 13.20
C MET A 29 35.56 9.10 11.71
N LYS A 30 35.07 10.06 10.92
CA LYS A 30 35.45 10.19 9.50
C LYS A 30 36.94 10.45 9.33
N ARG A 31 37.52 11.31 10.19
CA ARG A 31 38.95 11.61 10.18
C ARG A 31 39.79 10.39 10.56
N GLU A 32 39.31 9.60 11.51
CA GLU A 32 40.00 8.38 11.98
C GLU A 32 39.89 7.21 10.98
N LEU A 33 38.71 6.96 10.42
CA LEU A 33 38.43 5.80 9.56
C LEU A 33 38.72 6.06 8.07
N GLY A 34 38.88 7.31 7.66
CA GLY A 34 39.01 7.71 6.25
C GLY A 34 37.74 7.44 5.40
N ARG A 35 36.64 7.03 6.04
CA ARG A 35 35.33 6.75 5.43
C ARG A 35 34.19 7.24 6.32
N THR A 36 32.99 7.35 5.76
CA THR A 36 31.80 7.67 6.56
C THR A 36 31.46 6.50 7.51
N PRO A 37 31.32 6.73 8.83
CA PRO A 37 30.95 5.69 9.79
C PRO A 37 29.48 5.27 9.60
N THR A 38 29.21 3.99 9.85
CA THR A 38 27.86 3.44 9.79
C THR A 38 27.06 3.89 11.02
N VAL A 39 25.73 3.95 10.92
CA VAL A 39 24.85 4.30 12.05
C VAL A 39 25.09 3.41 13.28
N ASP A 40 25.43 2.14 13.07
CA ASP A 40 25.80 1.20 14.13
C ASP A 40 27.12 1.53 14.82
N GLU A 41 28.13 1.92 14.05
CA GLU A 41 29.45 2.33 14.56
C GLU A 41 29.32 3.64 15.36
N LEU A 42 28.52 4.58 14.84
CA LEU A 42 28.25 5.87 15.47
C LEU A 42 27.45 5.72 16.77
N ALA A 43 26.43 4.84 16.78
CA ALA A 43 25.64 4.56 17.98
C ALA A 43 26.48 3.91 19.09
N LYS A 44 27.38 2.99 18.72
CA LYS A 44 28.34 2.37 19.64
C LYS A 44 29.33 3.39 20.20
N HIS A 45 29.89 4.24 19.35
CA HIS A 45 30.86 5.27 19.75
C HIS A 45 30.24 6.29 20.73
N LEU A 46 28.98 6.65 20.52
CA LEU A 46 28.24 7.61 21.36
C LEU A 46 27.56 6.98 22.58
N GLY A 47 27.59 5.65 22.74
CA GLY A 47 26.92 4.95 23.83
C GLY A 47 25.39 5.10 23.82
N ILE A 48 24.78 5.34 22.67
CA ILE A 48 23.33 5.54 22.52
C ILE A 48 22.67 4.36 21.80
N GLU A 49 21.39 4.14 22.07
CA GLU A 49 20.62 3.12 21.36
C GLU A 49 20.57 3.42 19.85
N LYS A 50 20.82 2.40 19.01
CA LYS A 50 20.76 2.49 17.54
C LYS A 50 19.48 3.15 17.05
N LYS A 51 18.32 2.74 17.58
CA LYS A 51 17.00 3.30 17.23
C LYS A 51 16.93 4.80 17.51
N ARG A 52 17.54 5.26 18.60
CA ARG A 52 17.58 6.68 18.97
C ARG A 52 18.48 7.46 18.01
N CYS A 53 19.65 6.92 17.68
CA CYS A 53 20.56 7.51 16.69
C CYS A 53 19.87 7.64 15.32
N GLN A 54 19.27 6.55 14.84
CA GLN A 54 18.53 6.52 13.59
C GLN A 54 17.37 7.52 13.57
N ARG A 55 16.60 7.63 14.66
CA ARG A 55 15.50 8.60 14.78
C ARG A 55 16.01 10.04 14.64
N ILE A 56 17.13 10.39 15.26
CA ILE A 56 17.68 11.75 15.19
C ILE A 56 18.14 12.08 13.77
N ILE A 57 18.83 11.14 13.10
CA ILE A 57 19.25 11.28 11.71
C ILE A 57 18.04 11.38 10.76
N SER A 58 17.01 10.56 10.96
CA SER A 58 15.78 10.63 10.15
C SER A 58 15.04 11.96 10.35
N MET A 59 14.98 12.49 11.58
CA MET A 59 14.39 13.80 11.85
C MET A 59 15.21 14.94 11.23
N LYS A 60 16.55 14.84 11.17
CA LYS A 60 17.40 15.77 10.42
C LYS A 60 17.03 15.76 8.93
N ASN A 61 16.93 14.58 8.32
CA ASN A 61 16.63 14.45 6.89
C ASN A 61 15.24 14.97 6.53
N ARG A 62 14.26 14.80 7.43
CA ARG A 62 12.91 15.39 7.27
C ARG A 62 12.89 16.92 7.30
N ARG A 63 13.91 17.55 7.89
CA ARG A 63 14.05 19.02 7.88
C ARG A 63 14.62 19.53 6.55
N ASN A 64 15.24 18.67 5.76
CA ASN A 64 15.72 19.02 4.42
C ASN A 64 14.55 18.95 3.44
N ILE A 65 13.49 19.70 3.74
CA ILE A 65 12.45 20.03 2.78
C ILE A 65 13.13 20.97 1.78
N GLN A 66 13.81 20.38 0.80
CA GLN A 66 14.23 21.12 -0.38
C GLN A 66 12.98 21.66 -1.06
N SER A 67 13.08 22.85 -1.64
CA SER A 67 11.99 23.35 -2.46
C SER A 67 11.67 22.30 -3.52
N LEU A 68 10.37 22.11 -3.78
CA LEU A 68 9.92 21.24 -4.86
C LEU A 68 10.58 21.66 -6.18
N ASP A 69 10.80 22.95 -6.38
CA ASP A 69 11.53 23.51 -7.52
C ASP A 69 12.96 22.98 -7.64
N PHE A 70 13.72 22.92 -6.55
CA PHE A 70 15.09 22.39 -6.56
C PHE A 70 15.12 20.88 -6.87
N LEU A 71 14.10 20.13 -6.43
CA LEU A 71 13.96 18.70 -6.73
C LEU A 71 13.55 18.45 -8.18
N LEU A 72 12.67 19.28 -8.74
CA LEU A 72 12.24 19.24 -10.14
C LEU A 72 13.40 19.53 -11.10
N GLU A 73 14.21 20.55 -10.79
CA GLU A 73 15.33 20.99 -11.63
C GLU A 73 16.45 19.92 -11.69
N ASN A 74 16.64 19.17 -10.59
CA ASN A 74 17.65 18.11 -10.51
C ASN A 74 17.18 16.71 -10.97
N GLN A 75 15.96 16.55 -11.51
CA GLN A 75 15.48 15.24 -12.01
C GLN A 75 16.33 14.66 -13.15
N ASN A 76 17.11 15.50 -13.85
CA ASN A 76 18.02 15.07 -14.91
C ASN A 76 19.41 14.65 -14.40
N THR A 77 19.66 14.70 -13.08
CA THR A 77 20.90 14.23 -12.47
C THR A 77 20.67 12.89 -11.77
N SER A 78 21.67 12.02 -11.79
CA SER A 78 21.60 10.62 -11.28
C SER A 78 21.26 10.47 -9.78
N ASN A 79 21.05 11.58 -9.06
CA ASN A 79 20.69 11.64 -7.65
C ASN A 79 19.29 12.24 -7.41
N GLY A 80 18.49 12.43 -8.46
CA GLY A 80 17.10 12.86 -8.35
C GLY A 80 16.31 11.87 -7.51
N LEU A 81 15.81 12.31 -6.36
CA LEU A 81 14.86 11.54 -5.55
C LEU A 81 13.64 11.28 -6.45
N GLN A 82 13.39 10.03 -6.84
CA GLN A 82 12.11 9.70 -7.47
C GLN A 82 11.02 10.02 -6.45
N ILE A 83 10.24 11.04 -6.74
CA ILE A 83 8.99 11.33 -6.02
C ILE A 83 8.06 10.18 -6.40
N THR A 84 8.12 9.08 -5.65
CA THR A 84 7.13 8.03 -5.76
C THR A 84 5.82 8.64 -5.31
N ASN A 85 4.88 8.81 -6.25
CA ASN A 85 3.49 9.08 -5.92
C ASN A 85 2.98 7.89 -5.09
N ASN A 86 3.09 8.02 -3.78
CA ASN A 86 2.40 7.15 -2.82
C ASN A 86 0.92 7.54 -2.69
N ASP A 87 0.45 8.51 -3.46
CA ASP A 87 -0.96 8.77 -3.60
C ASP A 87 -1.59 7.56 -4.29
N THR A 88 -2.45 6.91 -3.53
CA THR A 88 -3.33 5.80 -3.87
C THR A 88 -4.40 6.24 -4.88
N GLN A 89 -4.01 7.06 -5.86
CA GLN A 89 -4.80 7.36 -7.04
C GLN A 89 -4.60 6.16 -7.96
N VAL A 90 -5.51 5.18 -7.82
CA VAL A 90 -5.66 4.06 -8.75
C VAL A 90 -5.51 4.62 -10.17
N GLN A 91 -4.58 4.05 -10.95
CA GLN A 91 -4.35 4.54 -12.31
C GLN A 91 -5.68 4.50 -13.08
N PRO A 92 -5.98 5.44 -14.00
CA PRO A 92 -7.25 5.44 -14.72
C PRO A 92 -7.57 4.10 -15.40
N GLU A 93 -6.52 3.43 -15.88
CA GLU A 93 -6.56 2.09 -16.48
C GLU A 93 -6.97 1.02 -15.47
N GLU A 94 -6.41 1.03 -14.25
CA GLU A 94 -6.76 0.11 -13.17
C GLU A 94 -8.20 0.32 -12.68
N ALA A 95 -8.67 1.58 -12.64
CA ALA A 95 -10.03 1.90 -12.26
C ALA A 95 -11.05 1.39 -13.30
N CYS A 96 -10.71 1.54 -14.59
CA CYS A 96 -11.51 1.01 -15.70
C CYS A 96 -11.59 -0.53 -15.64
N LEU A 97 -10.45 -1.21 -15.45
CA LEU A 97 -10.39 -2.66 -15.33
C LEU A 97 -11.22 -3.17 -14.14
N TRP A 98 -11.13 -2.48 -13.00
CA TRP A 98 -11.94 -2.80 -11.83
C TRP A 98 -13.44 -2.66 -12.09
N GLU A 99 -13.87 -1.61 -12.79
CA GLU A 99 -15.27 -1.42 -13.15
C GLU A 99 -15.78 -2.52 -14.10
N GLU A 100 -14.96 -2.93 -15.06
CA GLU A 100 -15.25 -4.05 -15.95
C GLU A 100 -15.38 -5.38 -15.18
N ASP A 101 -14.43 -5.69 -14.31
CA ASP A 101 -14.45 -6.88 -13.45
C ASP A 101 -15.73 -6.94 -12.60
N MET A 102 -16.13 -5.81 -12.00
CA MET A 102 -17.35 -5.69 -11.23
C MET A 102 -18.61 -5.90 -12.10
N ARG A 103 -18.63 -5.37 -13.33
CA ARG A 103 -19.74 -5.57 -14.26
C ARG A 103 -19.87 -7.04 -14.65
N VAL A 104 -18.76 -7.71 -15.01
CA VAL A 104 -18.75 -9.12 -15.38
C VAL A 104 -19.21 -9.99 -14.20
N LEU A 105 -18.75 -9.69 -12.98
CA LEU A 105 -19.19 -10.40 -11.79
C LEU A 105 -20.71 -10.23 -11.54
N ALA A 106 -21.23 -9.01 -11.68
CA ALA A 106 -22.65 -8.73 -11.51
C ALA A 106 -23.52 -9.49 -12.53
N GLU A 107 -23.10 -9.52 -13.81
CA GLU A 107 -23.76 -10.33 -14.85
C GLU A 107 -23.74 -11.83 -14.49
N GLY A 108 -22.62 -12.33 -13.99
CA GLY A 108 -22.49 -13.74 -13.57
C GLY A 108 -23.43 -14.08 -12.41
N ILE A 109 -23.55 -13.20 -11.42
CA ILE A 109 -24.46 -13.39 -10.28
C ILE A 109 -25.91 -13.38 -10.76
N ALA A 110 -26.27 -12.51 -11.70
CA ALA A 110 -27.63 -12.43 -12.25
C ALA A 110 -28.08 -13.71 -12.97
N GLN A 111 -27.14 -14.53 -13.48
CA GLN A 111 -27.45 -15.83 -14.10
C GLN A 111 -27.65 -16.98 -13.11
N LEU A 112 -27.27 -16.79 -11.84
CA LEU A 112 -27.51 -17.78 -10.81
C LEU A 112 -29.00 -17.84 -10.46
N ASN A 113 -29.46 -19.01 -9.99
CA ASN A 113 -30.84 -19.13 -9.52
C ASN A 113 -31.02 -18.38 -8.19
N GLU A 114 -32.25 -18.00 -7.83
CA GLU A 114 -32.54 -17.23 -6.61
C GLU A 114 -31.93 -17.85 -5.33
N LYS A 115 -31.99 -19.18 -5.21
CA LYS A 115 -31.41 -19.90 -4.06
C LYS A 115 -29.89 -19.77 -4.00
N GLU A 116 -29.22 -19.77 -5.14
CA GLU A 116 -27.77 -19.61 -5.24
C GLU A 116 -27.36 -18.17 -4.89
N GLN A 117 -28.03 -17.18 -5.49
CA GLN A 117 -27.82 -15.76 -5.17
C GLN A 117 -28.03 -15.47 -3.68
N LYS A 118 -29.13 -15.95 -3.11
CA LYS A 118 -29.44 -15.76 -1.68
C LYS A 118 -28.40 -16.44 -0.77
N THR A 119 -27.92 -17.62 -1.15
CA THR A 119 -26.86 -18.32 -0.41
C THR A 119 -25.57 -17.51 -0.39
N LEU A 120 -25.17 -16.91 -1.52
CA LEU A 120 -23.98 -16.07 -1.61
C LEU A 120 -24.14 -14.75 -0.84
N ALA A 121 -25.28 -14.07 -0.98
CA ALA A 121 -25.56 -12.81 -0.27
C ALA A 121 -25.51 -13.01 1.25
N LEU A 122 -26.20 -14.03 1.77
CA LEU A 122 -26.18 -14.33 3.21
C LEU A 122 -24.79 -14.69 3.73
N HIS A 123 -23.94 -15.31 2.90
CA HIS A 123 -22.60 -15.68 3.34
C HIS A 123 -21.60 -14.53 3.28
N TYR A 124 -21.56 -13.78 2.17
CA TYR A 124 -20.54 -12.77 1.93
C TYR A 124 -20.95 -11.35 2.34
N MET A 125 -22.24 -11.01 2.23
CA MET A 125 -22.73 -9.69 2.66
C MET A 125 -23.08 -9.68 4.15
N GLU A 126 -23.81 -10.71 4.61
CA GLU A 126 -24.27 -10.80 6.00
C GLU A 126 -23.31 -11.59 6.91
N GLY A 127 -22.26 -12.21 6.37
CA GLY A 127 -21.26 -12.95 7.14
C GLY A 127 -21.78 -14.22 7.83
N LEU A 128 -22.92 -14.77 7.41
CA LEU A 128 -23.53 -15.92 8.06
C LEU A 128 -22.77 -17.22 7.77
N LYS A 129 -22.72 -18.11 8.77
CA LYS A 129 -22.18 -19.47 8.62
C LYS A 129 -23.13 -20.34 7.80
N MET A 130 -22.62 -21.32 7.06
CA MET A 130 -23.43 -22.22 6.21
C MET A 130 -24.58 -22.92 6.94
N GLU A 131 -24.43 -23.19 8.25
CA GLU A 131 -25.52 -23.70 9.08
C GLU A 131 -26.68 -22.70 9.21
N GLN A 132 -26.37 -21.43 9.46
CA GLN A 132 -27.35 -20.34 9.57
C GLN A 132 -27.97 -20.04 8.20
N VAL A 133 -27.15 -20.03 7.14
CA VAL A 133 -27.63 -19.87 5.75
C VAL A 133 -28.64 -20.96 5.41
N GLY A 134 -28.34 -22.23 5.72
CA GLY A 134 -29.25 -23.36 5.52
C GLY A 134 -30.60 -23.16 6.22
N ARG A 135 -30.58 -22.73 7.49
CA ARG A 135 -31.81 -22.41 8.25
C ARG A 135 -32.64 -21.32 7.58
N VAL A 136 -32.02 -20.25 7.09
CA VAL A 136 -32.71 -19.12 6.44
C VAL A 136 -33.33 -19.50 5.09
N ILE A 137 -32.67 -20.37 4.31
CA ILE A 137 -33.17 -20.81 2.99
C ILE A 137 -33.99 -22.11 3.05
N GLY A 138 -34.19 -22.68 4.24
CA GLY A 138 -35.01 -23.87 4.46
C GLY A 138 -34.37 -25.18 3.99
N VAL A 139 -33.03 -25.31 4.06
CA VAL A 139 -32.30 -26.53 3.68
C VAL A 139 -31.29 -26.95 4.75
N SER A 140 -30.82 -28.20 4.69
CA SER A 140 -29.77 -28.68 5.60
C SER A 140 -28.42 -27.99 5.34
N GLN A 141 -27.57 -27.92 6.35
CA GLN A 141 -26.23 -27.33 6.24
C GLN A 141 -25.38 -27.96 5.10
N PRO A 142 -25.34 -29.29 4.91
CA PRO A 142 -24.64 -29.88 3.77
C PRO A 142 -25.21 -29.43 2.42
N ARG A 143 -26.54 -29.28 2.33
CA ARG A 143 -27.21 -28.83 1.11
C ARG A 143 -26.89 -27.36 0.80
N ALA A 144 -26.86 -26.49 1.81
CA ALA A 144 -26.45 -25.10 1.65
C ALA A 144 -24.99 -25.00 1.15
N SER A 145 -24.09 -25.81 1.72
CA SER A 145 -22.70 -25.89 1.26
C SER A 145 -22.60 -26.36 -0.19
N GLN A 146 -23.41 -27.34 -0.62
CA GLN A 146 -23.44 -27.78 -2.02
C GLN A 146 -23.92 -26.67 -2.95
N ILE A 147 -25.00 -25.97 -2.59
CA ILE A 147 -25.53 -24.84 -3.38
C ILE A 147 -24.45 -23.77 -3.55
N HIS A 148 -23.74 -23.43 -2.47
CA HIS A 148 -22.62 -22.51 -2.50
C HIS A 148 -21.51 -22.95 -3.47
N THR A 149 -21.05 -24.21 -3.39
CA THR A 149 -20.02 -24.74 -4.29
C THR A 149 -20.47 -24.75 -5.75
N ILE A 150 -21.73 -25.09 -6.02
CA ILE A 150 -22.29 -25.08 -7.38
C ILE A 150 -22.34 -23.64 -7.92
N ALA A 151 -22.78 -22.69 -7.11
CA ALA A 151 -22.82 -21.27 -7.46
C ALA A 151 -21.43 -20.74 -7.81
N LEU A 152 -20.41 -21.02 -6.99
CA LEU A 152 -19.03 -20.62 -7.27
C LEU A 152 -18.48 -21.24 -8.56
N ARG A 153 -18.80 -22.51 -8.83
CA ARG A 153 -18.39 -23.17 -10.07
C ARG A 153 -19.02 -22.53 -11.31
N LYS A 154 -20.31 -22.17 -11.23
CA LYS A 154 -21.01 -21.45 -12.31
C LYS A 154 -20.40 -20.06 -12.55
N LEU A 155 -20.15 -19.30 -11.47
CA LEU A 155 -19.51 -17.98 -11.56
C LEU A 155 -18.13 -18.06 -12.20
N ARG A 156 -17.30 -19.01 -11.77
CA ARG A 156 -15.98 -19.25 -12.36
C ARG A 156 -16.08 -19.49 -13.87
N HIS A 157 -16.96 -20.39 -14.28
CA HIS A 157 -17.14 -20.71 -15.70
C HIS A 157 -17.63 -19.51 -16.52
N PHE A 158 -18.52 -18.70 -15.94
CA PHE A 158 -19.02 -17.48 -16.58
C PHE A 158 -17.91 -16.46 -16.80
N ILE A 159 -17.11 -16.20 -15.77
CA ILE A 159 -15.98 -15.26 -15.81
C ILE A 159 -14.92 -15.75 -16.81
N GLU A 160 -14.55 -17.04 -16.77
CA GLU A 160 -13.59 -17.63 -17.72
C GLU A 160 -14.07 -17.48 -19.18
N THR A 161 -15.37 -17.65 -19.43
CA THR A 161 -15.94 -17.51 -20.77
C THR A 161 -15.95 -16.06 -21.26
N LYS A 162 -16.18 -15.10 -20.36
CA LYS A 162 -16.16 -13.66 -20.67
C LYS A 162 -14.72 -13.17 -20.91
N ASN A 163 -13.79 -13.51 -20.03
CA ASN A 163 -12.38 -13.14 -20.15
C ASN A 163 -11.74 -13.79 -21.40
N GLY A 164 -12.10 -15.04 -21.73
CA GLY A 164 -11.63 -15.70 -22.95
C GLY A 164 -12.21 -15.13 -24.26
N LYS A 165 -13.31 -14.37 -24.20
CA LYS A 165 -13.86 -13.64 -25.36
C LYS A 165 -13.18 -12.28 -25.55
N GLY A 166 -12.75 -11.60 -24.48
CA GLY A 166 -12.01 -10.34 -24.54
C GLY A 166 -10.68 -10.45 -25.30
N ILE A 167 -9.95 -11.55 -25.12
CA ILE A 167 -8.69 -11.81 -25.83
C ILE A 167 -8.92 -11.98 -27.35
N LYS A 168 -10.10 -12.41 -27.80
CA LYS A 168 -10.38 -12.62 -29.23
C LYS A 168 -10.96 -11.39 -29.93
N SER A 169 -11.57 -10.44 -29.20
CA SER A 169 -12.09 -9.22 -29.81
C SER A 169 -11.00 -8.16 -30.08
N ASP A 170 -9.98 -8.08 -29.23
CA ASP A 170 -8.92 -7.05 -29.38
C ASP A 170 -7.97 -7.31 -30.56
N VAL A 171 -7.84 -8.57 -30.99
CA VAL A 171 -6.96 -8.91 -32.13
C VAL A 171 -7.67 -8.74 -33.48
N SER A 172 -9.00 -8.60 -33.49
CA SER A 172 -9.76 -8.45 -34.75
C SER A 172 -9.89 -6.99 -35.22
N GLY A 173 -9.47 -6.01 -34.41
CA GLY A 173 -9.50 -4.58 -34.76
C GLY A 173 -8.16 -4.00 -35.25
N ILE A 174 -7.10 -4.81 -35.31
CA ILE A 174 -5.74 -4.40 -35.72
C ILE A 174 -5.24 -5.23 -36.92
N LEU A 175 -6.14 -5.84 -37.70
CA LEU A 175 -5.82 -6.45 -39.00
C LEU A 175 -6.76 -5.93 -40.09
#